data_AF-S9W8W8-F1
#
_entry.id   AF-S9W8W8-F1
#
_cell.length_a   1.000
_cell.length_b   1.000
_cell.length_c   1.000
_cell.angle_alpha   90.00
_cell.angle_beta   90.00
_cell.angle_gamma   90.00
#
_symmetry.space_group_name_H-M   'P 1'
#
loop_
_entity.id
_entity.type
_entity.pdbx_description
1 polymer ?
#
loop_
_entity_poly.entity_id
_entity_poly.type
_entity_poly.pdbx_seq_one_letter_code
_entity_poly.pdbx_strand_id
1 'polypeptide(L)' 'MHGRVYGHEIVHQNSAEMRVQVHVSCGGLLTQIIGKPHSLRDIHYNSDIYILMKRAGK' A
#
# COMPACT_ATOMS: atom_id res chain seq x y z
N MET A 1 -5.74 -12.21 -1.69
CA MET A 1 -4.28 -12.45 -1.62
C MET A 1 -3.83 -12.16 -0.21
N HIS A 2 -2.95 -12.98 0.35
CA HIS A 2 -2.30 -12.73 1.64
C HIS A 2 -0.88 -12.23 1.37
N GLY A 3 -0.46 -11.17 2.06
CA GLY A 3 0.87 -10.60 1.91
C GLY A 3 1.33 -9.90 3.16
N ARG A 4 2.57 -9.43 3.11
CA ARG A 4 3.23 -8.72 4.21
C ARG A 4 3.80 -7.41 3.73
N VAL A 5 3.63 -6.37 4.54
CA VAL A 5 4.22 -5.05 4.32
C VAL A 5 5.71 -5.12 4.62
N TYR A 6 6.55 -4.68 3.68
CA TYR A 6 8.00 -4.71 3.81
C TYR A 6 8.70 -3.37 3.59
N GLY A 7 7.95 -2.28 3.33
CA GLY A 7 8.55 -0.96 3.15
C GLY A 7 7.53 0.16 3.06
N HIS A 8 7.99 1.36 3.38
CA HIS A 8 7.24 2.62 3.30
C HIS A 8 8.16 3.70 2.74
N GLU A 9 7.69 4.43 1.75
CA GLU A 9 8.42 5.53 1.13
C GLU A 9 7.52 6.77 1.07
N ILE A 10 8.09 7.94 1.38
CA ILE A 10 7.41 9.21 1.20
C ILE A 10 7.67 9.67 -0.24
N VAL A 11 6.60 9.85 -1.00
CA VAL A 11 6.66 10.28 -2.40
C VAL A 11 6.09 11.69 -2.51
N HIS A 12 6.91 12.61 -2.98
CA HIS A 12 6.49 13.97 -3.32
C HIS A 12 6.08 13.98 -4.80
N GLN A 13 4.77 13.91 -5.07
CA GLN A 13 4.27 14.04 -6.45
C GLN A 13 4.17 15.50 -6.91
N ASN A 14 4.09 16.44 -5.96
CA ASN A 14 4.22 17.89 -6.13
C ASN A 14 4.56 18.51 -4.77
N SER A 15 5.18 19.69 -4.73
CA SER A 15 5.61 20.37 -3.49
C SER A 15 4.50 20.61 -2.46
N ALA A 16 3.22 20.47 -2.84
CA ALA A 16 2.06 20.67 -1.97
C ALA A 16 1.37 19.38 -1.48
N GLU A 17 1.54 18.22 -2.13
CA GLU A 17 0.84 16.98 -1.75
C GLU A 17 1.82 15.85 -1.40
N MET A 18 2.00 15.62 -0.11
CA MET A 18 2.70 14.45 0.43
C MET A 18 1.88 13.18 0.17
N ARG A 19 2.50 12.18 -0.46
CA ARG A 19 1.95 10.83 -0.59
C ARG A 19 2.85 9.81 0.09
N VAL A 20 2.27 8.69 0.50
CA VAL A 20 2.97 7.54 1.05
C VAL A 20 2.79 6.39 0.11
N GLN A 21 3.88 5.71 -0.19
CA GLN A 21 3.93 4.48 -0.97
C GLN A 21 4.26 3.33 -0.01
N VAL A 22 3.36 2.35 0.06
CA VAL A 22 3.50 1.16 0.91
C VAL A 22 3.79 -0.04 0.05
N HIS A 23 4.86 -0.76 0.38
CA HIS A 23 5.36 -1.89 -0.39
C HIS A 23 4.91 -3.20 0.26
N VAL A 24 4.33 -4.08 -0.55
CA VAL A 24 3.70 -5.32 -0.09
C VAL A 24 4.20 -6.50 -0.93
N SER A 25 4.58 -7.58 -0.26
CA SER A 25 4.90 -8.86 -0.89
C SER A 25 3.81 -9.89 -0.60
N CYS A 26 3.13 -10.35 -1.64
CA CYS A 26 2.11 -11.40 -1.57
C CYS A 26 2.70 -12.75 -2.02
N GLY A 27 3.66 -13.28 -1.26
CA GLY A 27 4.30 -14.57 -1.58
C GLY A 27 5.15 -14.53 -2.86
N GLY A 28 5.86 -13.42 -3.09
CA GLY A 28 6.68 -13.19 -4.29
C GLY A 28 6.02 -12.28 -5.33
N LEU A 29 4.70 -12.08 -5.26
CA LEU A 29 4.02 -11.05 -6.05
C LEU A 29 4.18 -9.69 -5.36
N LEU A 30 4.92 -8.77 -5.99
CA LEU A 30 5.13 -7.42 -5.48
C LEU A 30 3.97 -6.50 -5.87
N THR A 31 3.51 -5.72 -4.90
CA THR A 31 2.48 -4.70 -5.12
C THR A 31 2.74 -3.46 -4.25
N GLN A 32 2.19 -2.32 -4.68
CA GLN A 32 2.35 -1.04 -4.02
C GLN A 32 1.00 -0.36 -3.82
N ILE A 33 0.80 0.24 -2.66
CA ILE A 33 -0.37 1.06 -2.33
C ILE A 33 0.11 2.50 -2.19
N ILE A 34 -0.37 3.40 -3.04
CA ILE A 34 -0.01 4.82 -3.00
C ILE A 34 -1.23 5.62 -2.54
N GLY A 35 -1.07 6.46 -1.53
CA GLY A 35 -2.18 7.21 -0.96
C GLY A 35 -1.74 8.38 -0.08
N LYS A 36 -2.74 9.10 0.42
CA LYS A 36 -2.52 10.16 1.42
C LYS A 36 -2.14 9.53 2.77
N PRO A 37 -1.26 10.16 3.58
CA PRO A 37 -0.86 9.62 4.87
C PRO A 37 -2.03 9.23 5.78
N HIS A 38 -3.07 10.06 5.84
CA HIS A 38 -4.24 9.81 6.68
C HIS A 38 -5.03 8.55 6.26
N SER A 39 -4.98 8.16 4.99
CA SER A 39 -5.68 6.98 4.46
C SER A 39 -4.91 5.68 4.70
N LEU A 40 -3.60 5.76 4.93
CA LEU A 40 -2.70 4.61 5.07
C LEU A 40 -2.13 4.47 6.50
N ARG A 41 -2.65 5.25 7.45
CA ARG A 41 -2.14 5.35 8.83
C ARG A 41 -2.12 4.03 9.60
N ASP A 42 -3.02 3.12 9.24
CA ASP A 42 -3.20 1.83 9.91
C ASP A 42 -2.36 0.70 9.26
N ILE A 43 -1.57 1.02 8.23
CA ILE A 43 -0.72 0.05 7.53
C ILE A 43 0.71 0.15 8.05
N HIS A 44 1.09 -0.78 8.92
CA HIS A 44 2.41 -0.79 9.57
C HIS A 44 3.39 -1.75 8.91
N TYR A 45 4.69 -1.48 9.09
CA TYR A 45 5.75 -2.38 8.65
C TYR A 45 5.60 -3.76 9.29
N ASN A 46 5.94 -4.82 8.55
CA ASN A 46 5.85 -6.21 9.00
C ASN A 46 4.44 -6.68 9.38
N SER A 47 3.40 -5.93 8.99
CA SER A 47 2.01 -6.34 9.18
C SER A 47 1.56 -7.27 8.06
N ASP A 48 0.79 -8.29 8.43
CA ASP A 48 0.09 -9.16 7.49
C ASP A 48 -1.17 -8.45 6.98
N ILE A 49 -1.44 -8.57 5.68
CA ILE A 49 -2.53 -7.88 5.00
C ILE A 49 -3.23 -8.79 4.00
N TYR A 50 -4.53 -8.55 3.85
CA TYR A 50 -5.40 -9.29 2.96
C TYR A 50 -5.94 -8.37 1.87
N ILE A 51 -5.56 -8.65 0.62
CA ILE A 51 -6.05 -7.91 -0.53
C ILE A 51 -7.20 -8.69 -1.15
N LEU A 52 -8.39 -8.09 -1.15
CA LEU A 52 -9.58 -8.61 -1.81
C LEU A 52 -9.91 -7.73 -3.01
N MET A 53 -10.24 -8.36 -4.14
CA MET A 53 -10.61 -7.64 -5.37
C MET A 53 -11.86 -8.30 -5.96
N LYS A 54 -12.89 -7.50 -6.22
CA LYS A 54 -14.06 -7.87 -7.02
C LYS A 54 -13.97 -7.15 -8.36
N ARG A 55 -14.29 -7.83 -9.45
CA ARG A 55 -14.39 -7.20 -10.77
C ARG A 55 -15.54 -6.18 -10.76
N ALA A 56 -15.25 -4.91 -11.08
CA ALA A 56 -16.27 -3.89 -11.26
C ALA A 56 -17.11 -4.19 -12.52
N GLY A 57 -18.43 -3.98 -12.44
CA GLY A 57 -19.33 -4.11 -13.61
C GLY A 57 -19.89 -5.51 -13.90
N LYS A 58 -20.00 -6.38 -12.88
CA LYS A 58 -20.87 -7.56 -12.87
C LYS A 58 -21.69 -7.62 -11.59
#